data_AF-A0A3Q0CM38-F1
#
_entry.id   AF-A0A3Q0CM38-F1
#
_cell.length_a   1.000
_cell.length_b   1.000
_cell.length_c   1.000
_cell.angle_alpha   90.00
_cell.angle_beta   90.00
_cell.angle_gamma   90.00
#
_symmetry.space_group_name_H-M   'P 1'
#
loop_
_entity.id
_entity.type
_entity.pdbx_description
1 polymer ?
#
loop_
_entity_poly.entity_id
_entity_poly.type
_entity_poly.pdbx_seq_one_letter_code
_entity_poly.pdbx_strand_id
1 'polypeptide(L)'
;MFILIFLLLLLNIPILMSSFTHPRCFWKMKHSKDRNLKTGCVFSPRTVQWPVDKEYFKQILNIQIPAERKKFALVLAFTLDEVNRNHDLLPNKSLVFSFYKDTCFNVSILYNVDNINAQDPDSFPNYYCEEDICHVILTGPSWETSTMILNFIYLWKSLQIIQVTFGSFHPILSDHAKFPYLYQMAPKDTSLALAMVSVILHFRWNWVGLVISDNDQGTQFLSYLRRYLEKSTICLAFLNMIPISMQLYMSRAEVYYNQIKTLNSFLKKTQFRNPVGGTVNMNQKEDLDEEYDIFQIWNFPHGLTFKVKIGKYSPYFPHGQQVHVYEEMIEWVTGSTQIPPPSVCSADCGPGFIKFQQEGMAVCCFKCKPCPENEISNETNVDHCVKCPDDQFANIEQNQCLQKEMIFLSYEDPLGITLALIALCFSAFTALVLGVFVKNHDTPIVKANNQKLSYILLISLLFCFLCPLLFIGHPNSATCILQQITFGVVFTVAVSTVLVCR
;
A
#
# COMPACT_ATOMS: atom_id res chain seq x y z
N MET A 1 -42.84 -13.69 -44.33
CA MET A 1 -42.38 -13.51 -42.94
C MET A 1 -40.86 -13.62 -42.77
N PHE A 2 -40.14 -14.44 -43.56
CA PHE A 2 -38.66 -14.50 -43.52
C PHE A 2 -37.93 -13.33 -44.20
N ILE A 3 -38.57 -12.62 -45.15
CA ILE A 3 -37.95 -11.46 -45.84
C ILE A 3 -37.95 -10.19 -44.95
N LEU A 4 -38.91 -10.06 -44.02
CA LEU A 4 -38.99 -8.91 -43.11
C LEU A 4 -37.96 -9.02 -41.97
N ILE A 5 -37.60 -10.25 -41.58
CA ILE A 5 -36.58 -10.54 -40.57
C ILE A 5 -35.17 -10.22 -41.10
N PHE A 6 -34.92 -10.47 -42.40
CA PHE A 6 -33.63 -10.15 -43.02
C PHE A 6 -33.42 -8.63 -43.19
N LEU A 7 -34.48 -7.86 -43.42
CA LEU A 7 -34.44 -6.39 -43.53
C LEU A 7 -34.25 -5.68 -42.18
N LEU A 8 -34.78 -6.24 -41.08
CA LEU A 8 -34.53 -5.74 -39.72
C LEU A 8 -33.12 -6.08 -39.21
N LEU A 9 -32.52 -7.19 -39.68
CA LEU A 9 -31.13 -7.54 -39.38
C LEU A 9 -30.11 -6.64 -40.11
N LEU A 10 -30.45 -6.08 -41.26
CA LEU A 10 -29.60 -5.13 -42.00
C LEU A 10 -29.65 -3.69 -41.45
N LEU A 11 -30.68 -3.32 -40.68
CA LEU A 11 -30.81 -1.97 -40.11
C LEU A 11 -30.13 -1.78 -38.74
N ASN A 12 -29.52 -2.82 -38.18
CA ASN A 12 -28.96 -2.81 -36.82
C ASN A 12 -27.43 -3.00 -36.76
N ILE A 13 -26.71 -2.59 -37.80
CA ILE A 13 -25.24 -2.51 -37.76
C ILE A 13 -24.85 -1.14 -37.17
N PRO A 14 -24.27 -1.08 -35.96
CA PRO A 14 -23.64 0.16 -35.50
C PRO A 14 -22.40 0.42 -36.36
N ILE A 15 -22.38 1.63 -36.92
CA ILE A 15 -21.29 2.22 -37.68
C ILE A 15 -20.00 2.15 -36.84
N LEU A 16 -19.12 1.20 -37.18
CA LEU A 16 -17.74 1.19 -36.71
C LEU A 16 -16.93 2.19 -37.52
N MET A 17 -17.13 3.48 -37.24
CA MET A 17 -16.20 4.55 -37.59
C MET A 17 -16.17 5.54 -36.43
N SER A 18 -15.46 5.16 -35.37
CA SER A 18 -14.85 6.13 -34.48
C SER A 18 -13.37 5.78 -34.32
N SER A 19 -12.58 6.78 -34.67
CA SER A 19 -11.12 6.81 -34.69
C SER A 19 -10.50 6.28 -33.39
N PHE A 20 -9.84 5.12 -33.45
CA PHE A 20 -8.73 4.81 -32.55
C PHE A 20 -7.48 5.56 -33.02
N THR A 21 -7.51 6.88 -32.91
CA THR A 21 -6.28 7.66 -32.74
C THR A 21 -6.16 7.95 -31.26
N HIS A 22 -5.41 7.09 -30.55
CA HIS A 22 -4.84 7.50 -29.28
C HIS A 22 -4.17 8.87 -29.47
N PRO A 23 -4.41 9.88 -28.62
CA PRO A 23 -3.38 10.86 -28.40
C PRO A 23 -2.32 10.14 -27.58
N ARG A 24 -1.44 9.37 -28.26
CA ARG A 24 -0.05 9.37 -27.81
C ARG A 24 0.35 10.82 -27.97
N CYS A 25 0.20 11.60 -26.91
CA CYS A 25 0.97 12.82 -26.76
C CYS A 25 2.43 12.36 -26.89
N PHE A 26 2.95 12.44 -28.11
CA PHE A 26 4.37 12.51 -28.34
C PHE A 26 4.81 13.79 -27.64
N TRP A 27 5.10 13.67 -26.35
CA TRP A 27 6.02 14.55 -25.69
C TRP A 27 7.34 14.34 -26.41
N LYS A 28 7.54 15.11 -27.48
CA LYS A 28 8.87 15.34 -28.00
C LYS A 28 9.53 16.14 -26.90
N MET A 29 10.24 15.46 -26.00
CA MET A 29 11.24 16.14 -25.17
C MET A 29 12.07 16.93 -26.17
N LYS A 30 11.90 18.25 -26.17
CA LYS A 30 12.91 19.14 -26.72
C LYS A 30 14.12 18.73 -25.92
N HIS A 31 15.05 18.01 -26.56
CA HIS A 31 16.33 17.68 -25.97
C HIS A 31 16.89 19.04 -25.55
N SER A 32 16.73 19.39 -24.27
CA SER A 32 17.68 20.30 -23.67
C SER A 32 19.00 19.59 -23.91
N LYS A 33 19.85 20.24 -24.69
CA LYS A 33 21.22 19.80 -24.89
C LYS A 33 22.03 19.96 -23.59
N ASP A 34 21.39 20.17 -22.44
CA ASP A 34 21.94 19.78 -21.15
C ASP A 34 21.95 18.25 -21.09
N ARG A 35 22.97 17.67 -21.73
CA ARG A 35 23.62 16.51 -21.13
C ARG A 35 23.80 16.88 -19.66
N ASN A 36 23.09 16.23 -18.73
CA ASN A 36 23.29 16.38 -17.30
C ASN A 36 24.73 16.00 -17.00
N LEU A 37 25.60 17.00 -17.11
CA LEU A 37 27.02 16.85 -17.14
C LEU A 37 27.45 16.77 -15.68
N LYS A 38 27.57 15.55 -15.17
CA LYS A 38 27.98 15.32 -13.77
C LYS A 38 29.26 16.10 -13.50
N THR A 39 29.20 17.04 -12.58
CA THR A 39 30.35 17.88 -12.21
C THR A 39 31.06 17.24 -11.03
N GLY A 40 32.37 17.10 -11.15
CA GLY A 40 33.28 16.65 -10.10
C GLY A 40 34.23 17.78 -9.71
N CYS A 41 34.53 17.90 -8.43
CA CYS A 41 35.43 18.88 -7.85
C CYS A 41 36.36 18.20 -6.84
N VAL A 42 37.60 18.70 -6.75
CA VAL A 42 38.64 18.17 -5.87
C VAL A 42 39.32 19.31 -5.14
N PHE A 43 39.15 19.41 -3.83
CA PHE A 43 39.79 20.44 -3.02
C PHE A 43 40.84 19.82 -2.11
N SER A 44 42.01 20.45 -2.00
CA SER A 44 43.08 20.03 -1.10
C SER A 44 43.37 21.16 -0.11
N PRO A 45 42.59 21.27 0.98
CA PRO A 45 42.92 22.20 2.05
C PRO A 45 44.27 21.85 2.70
N ARG A 46 45.05 22.87 3.05
CA ARG A 46 46.34 22.77 3.73
C ARG A 46 46.42 23.74 4.89
N THR A 47 47.14 23.37 5.93
CA THR A 47 47.40 24.24 7.08
C THR A 47 48.60 25.15 6.82
N VAL A 48 48.47 26.42 7.18
CA VAL A 48 49.54 27.42 7.20
C VAL A 48 49.67 28.02 8.61
N GLN A 49 50.87 28.49 8.94
CA GLN A 49 51.18 29.02 10.27
C GLN A 49 50.90 30.53 10.42
N TRP A 50 50.47 31.20 9.35
CA TRP A 50 50.16 32.62 9.35
C TRP A 50 48.65 32.87 9.23
N PRO A 51 48.15 33.98 9.80
CA PRO A 51 46.75 34.38 9.62
C PRO A 51 46.48 34.67 8.14
N VAL A 52 45.30 34.21 7.68
CA VAL A 52 44.85 34.41 6.30
C VAL A 52 44.03 35.70 6.22
N ASP A 53 44.42 36.61 5.33
CA ASP A 53 43.66 37.84 5.08
C ASP A 53 42.29 37.53 4.47
N LYS A 54 41.28 38.34 4.80
CA LYS A 54 39.92 38.27 4.21
C LYS A 54 39.94 38.34 2.68
N GLU A 55 40.92 39.01 2.08
CA GLU A 55 41.04 39.11 0.64
C GLU A 55 41.61 37.86 -0.05
N TYR A 56 42.19 36.91 0.71
CA TYR A 56 42.85 35.73 0.16
C TYR A 56 41.94 34.93 -0.78
N PHE A 57 40.70 34.67 -0.36
CA PHE A 57 39.73 33.90 -1.16
C PHE A 57 39.03 34.72 -2.27
N LYS A 58 39.20 36.04 -2.30
CA LYS A 58 38.60 36.93 -3.31
C LYS A 58 39.07 36.56 -4.73
N GLN A 59 40.25 35.97 -4.85
CA GLN A 59 40.80 35.47 -6.11
C GLN A 59 39.88 34.43 -6.80
N ILE A 60 39.10 33.66 -6.04
CA ILE A 60 38.13 32.67 -6.56
C ILE A 60 37.06 33.33 -7.43
N LEU A 61 36.63 34.56 -7.06
CA LEU A 61 35.61 35.30 -7.80
C LEU A 61 36.10 35.69 -9.20
N ASN A 62 37.40 35.98 -9.32
CA ASN A 62 38.05 36.45 -10.54
C ASN A 62 38.29 35.35 -11.59
N ILE A 63 38.19 34.06 -11.23
CA ILE A 63 38.42 32.95 -12.18
C ILE A 63 37.20 32.78 -13.10
N GLN A 64 37.39 32.70 -14.42
CA GLN A 64 36.28 32.64 -15.38
C GLN A 64 35.74 31.21 -15.56
N ILE A 65 34.84 30.78 -14.65
CA ILE A 65 34.20 29.45 -14.59
C ILE A 65 32.67 29.62 -14.44
N PRO A 66 31.82 28.71 -14.96
CA PRO A 66 30.38 28.70 -14.69
C PRO A 66 30.05 28.80 -13.19
N ALA A 67 29.03 29.59 -12.86
CA ALA A 67 28.62 29.85 -11.47
C ALA A 67 28.32 28.57 -10.69
N GLU A 68 27.73 27.55 -11.35
CA GLU A 68 27.44 26.25 -10.73
C GLU A 68 28.67 25.51 -10.21
N ARG A 69 29.84 25.72 -10.81
CA ARG A 69 31.09 25.10 -10.36
C ARG A 69 31.78 25.93 -9.28
N LYS A 70 31.63 27.26 -9.34
CA LYS A 70 32.17 28.17 -8.32
C LYS A 70 31.51 27.99 -6.96
N LYS A 71 30.22 27.61 -6.91
CA LYS A 71 29.47 27.52 -5.65
C LYS A 71 30.17 26.65 -4.59
N PHE A 72 30.75 25.52 -4.97
CA PHE A 72 31.42 24.62 -4.03
C PHE A 72 32.71 25.24 -3.46
N ALA A 73 33.50 25.91 -4.31
CA ALA A 73 34.69 26.63 -3.88
C ALA A 73 34.35 27.81 -2.96
N LEU A 74 33.27 28.53 -3.25
CA LEU A 74 32.82 29.65 -2.42
C LEU A 74 32.31 29.17 -1.04
N VAL A 75 31.56 28.06 -1.00
CA VAL A 75 31.11 27.45 0.26
C VAL A 75 32.30 26.99 1.10
N LEU A 76 33.31 26.36 0.47
CA LEU A 76 34.53 25.95 1.16
C LEU A 76 35.32 27.17 1.66
N ALA A 77 35.51 28.20 0.84
CA ALA A 77 36.18 29.43 1.24
C ALA A 77 35.52 30.11 2.43
N PHE A 78 34.18 30.23 2.41
CA PHE A 78 33.41 30.76 3.52
C PHE A 78 33.61 29.91 4.80
N THR A 79 33.54 28.58 4.66
CA THR A 79 33.73 27.66 5.79
C THR A 79 35.12 27.79 6.40
N LEU A 80 36.17 27.90 5.57
CA LEU A 80 37.54 28.05 6.06
C LEU A 80 37.80 29.42 6.68
N ASP A 81 37.20 30.49 6.17
CA ASP A 81 37.26 31.82 6.81
C ASP A 81 36.63 31.80 8.21
N GLU A 82 35.47 31.17 8.38
CA GLU A 82 34.83 30.99 9.69
C GLU A 82 35.68 30.14 10.66
N VAL A 83 36.23 29.02 10.17
CA VAL A 83 37.11 28.14 10.98
C VAL A 83 38.40 28.89 11.39
N ASN A 84 39.01 29.64 10.47
CA ASN A 84 40.24 30.37 10.74
C ASN A 84 40.06 31.51 11.75
N ARG A 85 38.84 32.03 11.91
CA ARG A 85 38.50 33.03 12.94
C ARG A 85 38.25 32.41 14.32
N ASN A 86 38.02 31.11 14.39
CA ASN A 86 37.73 30.41 15.64
C ASN A 86 38.99 29.77 16.23
N HIS A 87 39.61 30.46 17.18
CA HIS A 87 40.82 30.00 17.86
C HIS A 87 40.63 28.73 18.70
N ASP A 88 39.40 28.37 19.06
CA ASP A 88 39.12 27.11 19.78
C ASP A 88 39.22 25.89 18.85
N LEU A 89 39.02 26.07 17.55
CA LEU A 89 39.11 25.01 16.54
C LEU A 89 40.52 24.86 15.97
N LEU A 90 41.20 25.98 15.69
CA LEU A 90 42.56 26.00 15.15
C LEU A 90 43.41 27.11 15.83
N PRO A 91 44.10 26.80 16.94
CA PRO A 91 44.97 27.77 17.59
C PRO A 91 46.25 27.99 16.76
N ASN A 92 46.57 29.25 16.46
CA ASN A 92 47.79 29.69 15.77
C ASN A 92 48.05 29.03 14.40
N LYS A 93 47.00 28.55 13.74
CA LYS A 93 47.05 27.98 12.39
C LYS A 93 45.86 28.47 11.58
N SER A 94 46.00 28.48 10.26
CA SER A 94 44.89 28.75 9.34
C SER A 94 44.85 27.71 8.23
N LEU A 95 43.68 27.45 7.69
CA LEU A 95 43.45 26.58 6.55
C LEU A 95 43.32 27.42 5.28
N VAL A 96 44.01 26.99 4.24
CA VAL A 96 43.95 27.56 2.89
C VAL A 96 43.73 26.47 1.86
N PHE A 97 43.24 26.83 0.69
CA PHE A 97 43.21 25.93 -0.48
C PHE A 97 43.44 26.74 -1.74
N SER A 98 44.02 26.09 -2.75
CA SER A 98 44.14 26.67 -4.08
C SER A 98 42.95 26.27 -4.94
N PHE A 99 42.43 27.22 -5.71
CA PHE A 99 41.35 26.98 -6.67
C PHE A 99 41.79 27.41 -8.07
N TYR A 100 41.71 26.49 -9.02
CA TYR A 100 42.08 26.68 -10.42
C TYR A 100 40.93 26.29 -11.34
N LYS A 101 41.07 26.57 -12.64
CA LYS A 101 40.03 26.28 -13.65
C LYS A 101 39.66 24.79 -13.70
N ASP A 102 40.63 23.92 -13.48
CA ASP A 102 40.47 22.47 -13.57
C ASP A 102 40.12 21.81 -12.23
N THR A 103 40.01 22.59 -11.15
CA THR A 103 39.60 22.09 -9.83
C THR A 103 38.19 21.49 -9.83
N CYS A 104 37.31 22.04 -10.69
CA CYS A 104 35.98 21.50 -10.94
C CYS A 104 35.81 21.17 -12.41
N PHE A 105 35.72 19.89 -12.71
CA PHE A 105 35.67 19.33 -14.05
C PHE A 105 34.37 18.59 -14.29
N ASN A 106 34.19 18.19 -15.54
CA ASN A 106 33.09 17.35 -15.92
C ASN A 106 33.53 15.88 -15.88
N VAL A 107 32.80 15.04 -15.17
CA VAL A 107 33.08 13.60 -15.00
C VAL A 107 33.12 12.88 -16.35
N SER A 108 32.38 13.33 -17.37
CA SER A 108 32.45 12.67 -18.69
C SER A 108 33.79 12.85 -19.41
N ILE A 109 34.62 13.81 -19.00
CA ILE A 109 35.98 14.00 -19.54
C ILE A 109 36.92 12.90 -18.99
N LEU A 110 36.60 12.31 -17.84
CA LEU A 110 37.45 11.29 -17.19
C LEU A 110 37.48 9.95 -17.92
N TYR A 111 36.44 9.59 -18.68
CA TYR A 111 36.49 8.40 -19.54
C TYR A 111 37.50 8.51 -20.69
N ASN A 112 38.06 9.71 -20.93
CA ASN A 112 39.12 9.95 -21.89
C ASN A 112 40.50 10.12 -21.23
N VAL A 113 40.60 10.05 -19.88
CA VAL A 113 41.85 10.32 -19.13
C VAL A 113 42.80 9.10 -19.09
N ASP A 114 42.40 7.95 -19.63
CA ASP A 114 43.33 6.87 -19.98
C ASP A 114 44.41 7.33 -21.00
N ASN A 115 44.22 8.51 -21.63
CA ASN A 115 45.14 9.12 -22.59
C ASN A 115 45.99 10.29 -22.06
N ILE A 116 45.97 10.63 -20.76
CA ILE A 116 47.04 11.50 -20.22
C ILE A 116 48.27 10.62 -20.03
N ASN A 117 49.00 10.46 -21.13
CA ASN A 117 50.35 9.96 -21.15
C ASN A 117 51.13 10.59 -20.00
N ALA A 118 51.79 9.70 -19.25
CA ALA A 118 52.94 9.97 -18.43
C ALA A 118 54.02 10.69 -19.25
N GLN A 119 53.88 11.99 -19.44
CA GLN A 119 54.78 12.79 -20.25
C GLN A 119 55.78 13.60 -19.40
N ASP A 120 55.88 13.28 -18.11
CA ASP A 120 57.05 13.65 -17.31
C ASP A 120 57.25 12.70 -16.10
N PRO A 121 58.02 11.60 -16.24
CA PRO A 121 58.31 10.67 -15.16
C PRO A 121 59.15 11.27 -14.01
N ASP A 122 59.79 12.42 -14.24
CA ASP A 122 60.69 13.08 -13.27
C ASP A 122 60.01 14.15 -12.42
N SER A 123 58.73 14.47 -12.69
CA SER A 123 58.04 15.55 -11.99
C SER A 123 57.58 15.20 -10.58
N PHE A 124 57.58 13.91 -10.19
CA PHE A 124 57.16 13.55 -8.85
C PHE A 124 57.86 12.29 -8.29
N PRO A 125 58.65 12.42 -7.21
CA PRO A 125 59.34 11.29 -6.60
C PRO A 125 58.35 10.30 -5.97
N ASN A 126 58.68 9.00 -6.05
CA ASN A 126 57.96 7.85 -5.45
C ASN A 126 57.75 7.96 -3.92
N TYR A 127 58.48 8.88 -3.27
CA TYR A 127 58.28 9.25 -1.87
C TYR A 127 58.51 10.76 -1.73
N TYR A 128 57.62 11.45 -1.02
CA TYR A 128 57.82 12.84 -0.59
C TYR A 128 57.68 12.85 0.94
N CYS A 129 58.80 13.01 1.63
CA CYS A 129 58.83 13.14 3.08
C CYS A 129 58.89 14.63 3.42
N GLU A 130 57.72 15.26 3.55
CA GLU A 130 57.57 16.45 4.38
C GLU A 130 57.08 15.99 5.75
N GLU A 131 57.90 16.23 6.79
CA GLU A 131 57.50 16.01 8.17
C GLU A 131 56.29 16.91 8.52
N ASP A 132 55.27 16.32 9.14
CA ASP A 132 54.12 16.96 9.79
C ASP A 132 52.93 17.51 8.96
N ILE A 133 52.69 17.06 7.71
CA ILE A 133 51.47 17.46 6.96
C ILE A 133 50.49 16.29 6.75
N CYS A 134 49.37 16.32 7.48
CA CYS A 134 48.20 15.49 7.17
C CYS A 134 47.46 16.04 5.96
N HIS A 135 47.61 15.41 4.80
CA HIS A 135 46.85 15.77 3.60
C HIS A 135 45.43 15.23 3.68
N VAL A 136 44.45 16.14 3.60
CA VAL A 136 43.04 15.82 3.45
C VAL A 136 42.58 16.29 2.08
N ILE A 137 41.92 15.41 1.32
CA ILE A 137 41.35 15.75 0.02
C ILE A 137 39.83 15.67 0.12
N LEU A 138 39.16 16.72 -0.33
CA LEU A 138 37.71 16.78 -0.46
C LEU A 138 37.32 16.49 -1.90
N THR A 139 36.50 15.47 -2.14
CA THR A 139 36.04 15.09 -3.49
C THR A 139 34.52 15.10 -3.56
N GLY A 140 33.95 15.42 -4.72
CA GLY A 140 32.49 15.40 -4.89
C GLY A 140 32.01 16.47 -5.87
N PRO A 141 30.70 16.70 -6.03
CA PRO A 141 29.60 15.98 -5.39
C PRO A 141 29.32 14.59 -5.99
N SER A 142 29.95 14.25 -7.12
CA SER A 142 29.75 12.97 -7.82
C SER A 142 30.57 11.86 -7.18
N TRP A 143 29.96 10.70 -6.88
CA TRP A 143 30.69 9.55 -6.32
C TRP A 143 31.78 9.03 -7.27
N GLU A 144 31.57 9.16 -8.58
CA GLU A 144 32.53 8.79 -9.63
C GLU A 144 33.82 9.63 -9.57
N THR A 145 33.72 10.88 -9.11
CA THR A 145 34.91 11.73 -8.87
C THR A 145 35.73 11.15 -7.73
N SER A 146 35.04 10.74 -6.67
CA SER A 146 35.68 10.20 -5.47
C SER A 146 36.38 8.86 -5.76
N THR A 147 35.78 7.96 -6.54
CA THR A 147 36.42 6.71 -6.94
C THR A 147 37.62 6.93 -7.87
N MET A 148 37.51 7.86 -8.83
CA MET A 148 38.58 8.12 -9.78
C MET A 148 39.80 8.77 -9.11
N ILE A 149 39.60 9.76 -8.25
CA ILE A 149 40.69 10.39 -7.49
C ILE A 149 41.35 9.38 -6.56
N LEU A 150 40.57 8.47 -5.97
CA LEU A 150 41.15 7.42 -5.15
C LEU A 150 42.03 6.46 -5.97
N ASN A 151 41.57 6.03 -7.16
CA ASN A 151 42.39 5.23 -8.07
C ASN A 151 43.67 5.98 -8.48
N PHE A 152 43.55 7.29 -8.75
CA PHE A 152 44.70 8.14 -9.02
C PHE A 152 45.65 8.14 -7.84
N ILE A 153 45.20 8.38 -6.60
CA ILE A 153 46.06 8.37 -5.39
C ILE A 153 46.70 6.98 -5.14
N TYR A 154 45.97 5.89 -5.42
CA TYR A 154 46.46 4.52 -5.19
C TYR A 154 47.65 4.14 -6.08
N LEU A 155 47.78 4.73 -7.27
CA LEU A 155 48.96 4.57 -8.12
C LEU A 155 50.23 5.11 -7.45
N TRP A 156 50.09 6.01 -6.46
CA TRP A 156 51.17 6.71 -5.77
C TRP A 156 51.38 6.08 -4.40
N LYS A 157 51.66 4.77 -4.43
CA LYS A 157 51.78 3.73 -3.38
C LYS A 157 52.29 4.11 -1.95
N SER A 158 52.67 5.35 -1.67
CA SER A 158 53.31 5.82 -0.44
C SER A 158 52.51 6.83 0.40
N LEU A 159 51.33 7.33 -0.02
CA LEU A 159 50.59 8.37 0.71
C LEU A 159 49.28 7.88 1.34
N GLN A 160 49.20 7.88 2.68
CA GLN A 160 47.94 7.68 3.43
C GLN A 160 47.14 8.99 3.46
N ILE A 161 46.47 9.32 2.35
CA ILE A 161 45.66 10.54 2.24
C ILE A 161 44.23 10.25 2.72
N ILE A 162 43.74 11.05 3.67
CA ILE A 162 42.33 10.99 4.07
C ILE A 162 41.50 11.69 3.01
N GLN A 163 40.58 10.95 2.39
CA GLN A 163 39.65 11.48 1.43
C GLN A 163 38.27 11.62 2.07
N VAL A 164 37.69 12.82 2.00
CA VAL A 164 36.33 13.07 2.49
C VAL A 164 35.45 13.49 1.33
N THR A 165 34.47 12.67 0.99
CA THR A 165 33.54 12.96 -0.10
C THR A 165 32.36 13.80 0.40
N PHE A 166 32.10 14.91 -0.29
CA PHE A 166 30.88 15.70 -0.12
C PHE A 166 29.88 15.37 -1.24
N GLY A 167 28.59 15.65 -1.04
CA GLY A 167 27.52 15.26 -1.95
C GLY A 167 26.68 14.10 -1.40
N SER A 168 25.88 13.45 -2.25
CA SER A 168 24.95 12.40 -1.83
C SER A 168 25.69 11.13 -1.39
N PHE A 169 25.16 10.45 -0.37
CA PHE A 169 25.69 9.16 0.08
C PHE A 169 25.63 8.12 -1.04
N HIS A 170 26.73 7.41 -1.26
CA HIS A 170 26.80 6.30 -2.20
C HIS A 170 27.32 5.03 -1.50
N PRO A 171 26.60 3.89 -1.54
CA PRO A 171 26.94 2.71 -0.74
C PRO A 171 28.33 2.14 -1.05
N ILE A 172 28.73 2.16 -2.33
CA ILE A 172 30.04 1.66 -2.78
C ILE A 172 31.20 2.34 -2.04
N LEU A 173 31.05 3.63 -1.73
CA LEU A 173 32.10 4.44 -1.09
C LEU A 173 32.29 4.09 0.40
N SER A 174 31.31 3.39 1.00
CA SER A 174 31.38 2.87 2.36
C SER A 174 31.96 1.44 2.44
N ASP A 175 32.32 0.83 1.31
CA ASP A 175 33.08 -0.42 1.31
C ASP A 175 34.52 -0.14 1.75
N HIS A 176 34.73 -0.09 3.06
CA HIS A 176 36.05 0.15 3.64
C HIS A 176 37.07 -0.95 3.35
N ALA A 177 36.65 -2.10 2.81
CA ALA A 177 37.60 -3.09 2.31
C ALA A 177 38.22 -2.63 0.98
N LYS A 178 37.47 -1.91 0.16
CA LYS A 178 37.95 -1.30 -1.09
C LYS A 178 38.53 0.09 -0.87
N PHE A 179 37.91 0.90 -0.01
CA PHE A 179 38.21 2.33 0.17
C PHE A 179 38.49 2.67 1.64
N PRO A 180 39.70 2.32 2.15
CA PRO A 180 40.00 2.41 3.58
C PRO A 180 40.12 3.84 4.13
N TYR A 181 40.57 4.79 3.30
CA TYR A 181 40.78 6.19 3.69
C TYR A 181 39.68 7.14 3.19
N LEU A 182 38.59 6.60 2.64
CA LEU A 182 37.49 7.38 2.09
C LEU A 182 36.32 7.43 3.07
N TYR A 183 35.87 8.65 3.38
CA TYR A 183 34.77 8.91 4.31
C TYR A 183 33.72 9.78 3.63
N GLN A 184 32.44 9.50 3.88
CA GLN A 184 31.34 10.30 3.34
C GLN A 184 30.87 11.31 4.39
N MET A 185 30.68 12.57 3.96
CA MET A 185 30.03 13.58 4.81
C MET A 185 28.52 13.35 4.91
N ALA A 186 27.91 12.84 3.84
CA ALA A 186 26.50 12.50 3.85
C ALA A 186 26.28 11.22 4.68
N PRO A 187 25.24 11.21 5.53
CA PRO A 187 24.89 10.04 6.31
C PRO A 187 24.25 8.95 5.45
N LYS A 188 24.28 7.72 5.96
CA LYS A 188 23.53 6.61 5.38
C LYS A 188 22.06 6.83 5.70
N ASP A 189 21.30 7.15 4.66
CA ASP A 189 19.89 7.47 4.77
C ASP A 189 19.02 6.28 4.30
N THR A 190 18.33 5.66 5.25
CA THR A 190 17.26 4.66 5.01
C THR A 190 15.86 5.23 5.23
N SER A 191 15.77 6.41 5.84
CA SER A 191 14.55 7.04 6.35
C SER A 191 13.73 7.63 5.21
N LEU A 192 14.34 7.98 4.08
CA LEU A 192 13.63 8.43 2.88
C LEU A 192 12.63 7.39 2.36
N ALA A 193 12.99 6.10 2.38
CA ALA A 193 12.08 5.04 1.91
C ALA A 193 10.86 4.91 2.82
N LEU A 194 11.08 5.01 4.15
CA LEU A 194 10.01 5.01 5.13
C LEU A 194 9.13 6.26 4.97
N ALA A 195 9.73 7.45 4.82
CA ALA A 195 9.01 8.70 4.58
C ALA A 195 8.10 8.63 3.35
N MET A 196 8.60 8.07 2.23
CA MET A 196 7.79 7.86 1.04
C MET A 196 6.61 6.91 1.29
N VAL A 197 6.82 5.80 2.00
CA VAL A 197 5.73 4.88 2.36
C VAL A 197 4.71 5.55 3.29
N SER A 198 5.15 6.34 4.25
CA SER A 198 4.27 7.09 5.15
C SER A 198 3.40 8.10 4.38
N VAL A 199 3.92 8.75 3.34
CA VAL A 199 3.13 9.62 2.46
C VAL A 199 2.08 8.83 1.68
N ILE A 200 2.43 7.66 1.14
CA ILE A 200 1.49 6.79 0.42
C ILE A 200 0.33 6.35 1.35
N LEU A 201 0.67 5.98 2.59
CA LEU A 201 -0.32 5.59 3.61
C LEU A 201 -1.22 6.75 4.03
N HIS A 202 -0.65 7.97 4.16
CA HIS A 202 -1.41 9.17 4.51
C HIS A 202 -2.58 9.41 3.52
N PHE A 203 -2.33 9.25 2.22
CA PHE A 203 -3.36 9.37 1.17
C PHE A 203 -4.19 8.10 0.94
N ARG A 204 -4.05 7.07 1.78
CA ARG A 204 -4.76 5.77 1.68
C ARG A 204 -4.57 5.07 0.33
N TRP A 205 -3.41 5.23 -0.28
CA TRP A 205 -3.08 4.54 -1.52
C TRP A 205 -2.54 3.14 -1.25
N ASN A 206 -2.94 2.17 -2.06
CA ASN A 206 -2.46 0.78 -1.95
C ASN A 206 -1.95 0.21 -3.29
N TRP A 207 -2.03 0.97 -4.38
CA TRP A 207 -1.66 0.52 -5.71
C TRP A 207 -0.77 1.54 -6.42
N VAL A 208 0.54 1.33 -6.38
CA VAL A 208 1.51 2.34 -6.85
C VAL A 208 2.42 1.81 -7.96
N GLY A 209 2.76 2.67 -8.92
CA GLY A 209 3.79 2.37 -9.92
C GLY A 209 5.16 2.85 -9.44
N LEU A 210 6.19 2.02 -9.55
CA LEU A 210 7.55 2.38 -9.16
C LEU A 210 8.47 2.45 -10.37
N VAL A 211 9.15 3.58 -10.53
CA VAL A 211 10.21 3.78 -11.51
C VAL A 211 11.47 4.17 -10.76
N ILE A 212 12.55 3.44 -10.99
CA ILE A 212 13.80 3.62 -10.25
C ILE A 212 15.01 3.56 -11.18
N SER A 213 16.09 4.21 -10.80
CA SER A 213 17.34 4.16 -11.55
C SER A 213 18.00 2.77 -11.48
N ASP A 214 18.50 2.27 -12.61
CA ASP A 214 19.29 1.03 -12.67
C ASP A 214 20.77 1.27 -12.26
N ASN A 215 20.95 1.59 -10.99
CA ASN A 215 22.26 1.72 -10.36
C ASN A 215 22.25 1.23 -8.92
N ASP A 216 23.43 1.06 -8.32
CA ASP A 216 23.57 0.50 -6.98
C ASP A 216 22.76 1.30 -5.93
N GLN A 217 22.69 2.63 -6.08
CA GLN A 217 21.83 3.49 -5.24
C GLN A 217 20.34 3.15 -5.40
N GLY A 218 19.85 3.07 -6.63
CA GLY A 218 18.48 2.67 -6.92
C GLY A 218 18.17 1.26 -6.41
N THR A 219 19.03 0.28 -6.69
CA THR A 219 18.86 -1.10 -6.20
C THR A 219 18.81 -1.17 -4.69
N GLN A 220 19.68 -0.44 -3.98
CA GLN A 220 19.66 -0.41 -2.53
C GLN A 220 18.41 0.28 -1.98
N PHE A 221 18.01 1.42 -2.56
CA PHE A 221 16.78 2.10 -2.18
C PHE A 221 15.55 1.22 -2.39
N LEU A 222 15.47 0.48 -3.51
CA LEU A 222 14.42 -0.49 -3.77
C LEU A 222 14.38 -1.58 -2.70
N SER A 223 15.54 -2.05 -2.23
CA SER A 223 15.61 -3.06 -1.16
C SER A 223 14.99 -2.55 0.14
N TYR A 224 15.30 -1.30 0.54
CA TYR A 224 14.68 -0.68 1.72
C TYR A 224 13.20 -0.45 1.52
N LEU A 225 12.81 0.13 0.38
CA LEU A 225 11.42 0.43 0.06
C LEU A 225 10.56 -0.84 0.05
N ARG A 226 11.04 -1.95 -0.54
CA ARG A 226 10.33 -3.24 -0.52
C ARG A 226 10.05 -3.73 0.89
N ARG A 227 11.01 -3.63 1.82
CA ARG A 227 10.78 -4.05 3.22
C ARG A 227 9.68 -3.25 3.89
N TYR A 228 9.56 -1.96 3.58
CA TYR A 228 8.49 -1.12 4.12
C TYR A 228 7.16 -1.38 3.41
N LEU A 229 7.19 -1.56 2.10
CA LEU A 229 6.01 -1.91 1.30
C LEU A 229 5.42 -3.26 1.75
N GLU A 230 6.22 -4.30 1.95
CA GLU A 230 5.78 -5.63 2.40
C GLU A 230 5.13 -5.61 3.79
N LYS A 231 5.57 -4.71 4.67
CA LYS A 231 4.96 -4.50 6.00
C LYS A 231 3.67 -3.70 5.95
N SER A 232 3.39 -3.07 4.82
CA SER A 232 2.20 -2.27 4.57
C SER A 232 1.30 -2.96 3.55
N THR A 233 0.01 -2.64 3.50
CA THR A 233 -0.91 -3.25 2.53
C THR A 233 -0.78 -2.61 1.13
N ILE A 234 0.43 -2.24 0.71
CA ILE A 234 0.70 -1.52 -0.55
C ILE A 234 1.31 -2.48 -1.56
N CYS A 235 0.75 -2.56 -2.77
CA CYS A 235 1.33 -3.31 -3.88
C CYS A 235 1.90 -2.41 -4.97
N LEU A 236 2.83 -2.99 -5.74
CA LEU A 236 3.38 -2.39 -6.93
C LEU A 236 2.61 -2.83 -8.18
N ALA A 237 2.08 -1.86 -8.93
CA ALA A 237 1.46 -2.09 -10.23
C ALA A 237 2.49 -2.48 -11.29
N PHE A 238 3.66 -1.84 -11.23
CA PHE A 238 4.82 -2.14 -12.05
C PHE A 238 6.08 -1.64 -11.33
N LEU A 239 7.21 -2.25 -11.68
CA LEU A 239 8.54 -1.81 -11.30
C LEU A 239 9.38 -1.70 -12.57
N ASN A 240 9.73 -0.48 -12.97
CA ASN A 240 10.58 -0.23 -14.11
C ASN A 240 11.92 0.33 -13.66
N MET A 241 13.01 -0.28 -14.13
CA MET A 241 14.36 0.22 -13.93
C MET A 241 14.79 1.02 -15.16
N ILE A 242 15.27 2.25 -14.95
CA ILE A 242 15.74 3.14 -16.03
C ILE A 242 17.26 3.34 -15.87
N PRO A 243 18.09 2.92 -16.83
CA PRO A 243 19.52 3.12 -16.76
C PRO A 243 19.89 4.60 -16.87
N ILE A 244 20.84 5.02 -16.03
CA ILE A 244 21.35 6.41 -16.01
C ILE A 244 22.25 6.68 -17.23
N SER A 245 22.92 5.65 -17.77
CA SER A 245 23.60 5.69 -19.07
C SER A 245 23.74 4.28 -19.68
N MET A 246 23.68 4.15 -21.00
CA MET A 246 23.90 2.87 -21.74
C MET A 246 25.35 2.35 -21.64
N GLN A 247 26.31 3.21 -21.28
CA GLN A 247 27.73 2.84 -21.13
C GLN A 247 28.04 2.11 -19.81
N LEU A 248 27.23 2.33 -18.76
CA LEU A 248 27.41 1.72 -17.44
C LEU A 248 27.09 0.21 -17.39
N TYR A 249 26.36 -0.31 -18.37
CA TYR A 249 26.01 -1.74 -18.46
C TYR A 249 27.24 -2.62 -18.77
N MET A 250 28.20 -2.12 -19.55
CA MET A 250 29.38 -2.89 -19.99
C MET A 250 30.50 -2.95 -18.94
N SER A 251 30.60 -1.96 -18.04
CA SER A 251 31.70 -1.89 -17.06
C SER A 251 31.47 -2.74 -15.80
N ARG A 252 30.24 -3.20 -15.54
CA ARG A 252 29.90 -3.99 -14.34
C ARG A 252 30.40 -5.44 -14.38
N ALA A 253 30.85 -5.95 -15.54
CA ALA A 253 31.33 -7.32 -15.68
C ALA A 253 32.76 -7.55 -15.13
N GLU A 254 33.57 -6.49 -15.00
CA GLU A 254 35.01 -6.63 -14.74
C GLU A 254 35.43 -6.39 -13.28
N VAL A 255 34.56 -5.78 -12.47
CA VAL A 255 34.91 -5.24 -11.14
C VAL A 255 34.81 -6.28 -10.01
N TYR A 256 34.26 -7.46 -10.26
CA TYR A 256 33.96 -8.46 -9.22
C TYR A 256 35.17 -9.25 -8.67
N TYR A 257 36.39 -9.05 -9.16
CA TYR A 257 37.46 -10.04 -8.92
C TYR A 257 38.36 -9.83 -7.69
N ASN A 258 38.56 -8.63 -7.12
CA ASN A 258 39.63 -8.47 -6.11
C ASN A 258 39.20 -7.71 -4.83
N GLN A 259 38.89 -8.45 -3.77
CA GLN A 259 39.07 -8.07 -2.35
C GLN A 259 40.36 -8.82 -1.84
N ILE A 260 41.12 -8.51 -0.77
CA ILE A 260 40.80 -8.27 0.65
C ILE A 260 42.10 -7.80 1.43
N LYS A 261 41.92 -7.02 2.53
CA LYS A 261 42.58 -7.05 3.89
C LYS A 261 43.75 -6.06 4.18
N THR A 262 43.95 -5.39 5.34
CA THR A 262 43.29 -5.29 6.68
C THR A 262 43.77 -4.02 7.45
N LEU A 263 42.91 -3.50 8.36
CA LEU A 263 43.14 -2.76 9.64
C LEU A 263 43.84 -1.37 9.71
N ASN A 264 43.18 -0.30 10.17
CA ASN A 264 43.09 0.18 11.58
C ASN A 264 42.29 1.52 11.66
N SER A 265 42.12 2.04 12.88
CA SER A 265 41.08 2.97 13.34
C SER A 265 41.64 4.27 13.92
N PHE A 266 41.00 5.40 13.59
CA PHE A 266 40.97 6.60 14.43
C PHE A 266 39.77 7.53 14.13
N LEU A 267 39.18 7.48 12.94
CA LEU A 267 38.05 8.35 12.53
C LEU A 267 36.65 7.80 12.85
N LYS A 268 36.54 6.60 13.41
CA LYS A 268 35.27 5.97 13.79
C LYS A 268 34.69 6.46 15.14
N LYS A 269 35.08 7.65 15.62
CA LYS A 269 34.64 8.16 16.93
C LYS A 269 34.32 9.66 16.93
N THR A 270 34.35 10.32 15.77
CA THR A 270 34.11 11.76 15.67
C THR A 270 32.63 12.05 15.43
N GLN A 271 32.02 12.69 16.43
CA GLN A 271 30.67 13.25 16.38
C GLN A 271 30.77 14.74 16.78
N PHE A 272 30.19 15.63 15.98
CA PHE A 272 30.20 17.07 16.26
C PHE A 272 28.88 17.71 15.80
N ARG A 273 28.58 18.92 16.31
CA ARG A 273 27.43 19.71 15.85
C ARG A 273 27.84 20.65 14.73
N ASN A 274 27.05 20.70 13.67
CA ASN A 274 27.21 21.69 12.61
C ASN A 274 26.65 23.06 13.04
N PRO A 275 26.97 24.16 12.33
CA PRO A 275 26.48 25.51 12.67
C PRO A 275 24.95 25.68 12.64
N VAL A 276 24.22 24.76 12.00
CA VAL A 276 22.74 24.75 11.92
C VAL A 276 22.12 23.92 13.06
N GLY A 277 22.94 23.38 13.97
CA GLY A 277 22.50 22.60 15.13
C GLY A 277 22.30 21.09 14.87
N GLY A 278 22.54 20.62 13.64
CA GLY A 278 22.50 19.20 13.28
C GLY A 278 23.72 18.43 13.77
N THR A 279 23.53 17.18 14.17
CA THR A 279 24.62 16.30 14.63
C THR A 279 25.23 15.57 13.42
N VAL A 280 26.53 15.73 13.20
CA VAL A 280 27.30 15.04 12.15
C VAL A 280 28.09 13.91 12.80
N ASN A 281 27.79 12.66 12.42
CA ASN A 281 28.46 11.46 12.90
C ASN A 281 29.25 10.80 11.76
N MET A 282 30.56 10.63 11.93
CA MET A 282 31.40 9.96 10.93
C MET A 282 31.38 8.41 11.03
N ASN A 283 30.65 7.85 12.01
CA ASN A 283 30.37 6.42 12.06
C ASN A 283 29.26 6.01 11.11
N GLN A 284 29.65 5.52 9.93
CA GLN A 284 28.76 5.02 8.87
C GLN A 284 27.95 3.74 9.23
N LYS A 285 27.96 3.31 10.49
CA LYS A 285 27.22 2.12 10.98
C LYS A 285 25.86 2.43 11.59
N GLU A 286 25.63 3.67 12.03
CA GLU A 286 24.34 4.08 12.57
C GLU A 286 23.53 4.76 11.46
N ASP A 287 22.34 4.22 11.20
CA ASP A 287 21.35 4.88 10.34
C ASP A 287 20.84 6.13 11.09
N LEU A 288 20.87 7.28 10.44
CA LEU A 288 20.35 8.52 11.02
C LEU A 288 18.86 8.62 10.69
N ASP A 289 18.05 8.72 11.74
CA ASP A 289 16.61 9.00 11.67
C ASP A 289 16.41 10.48 11.31
N GLU A 290 16.51 10.78 10.00
CA GLU A 290 16.37 12.12 9.45
C GLU A 290 14.91 12.57 9.28
N GLU A 291 14.69 13.87 9.44
CA GLU A 291 13.43 14.54 9.13
C GLU A 291 13.45 15.09 7.71
N TYR A 292 12.33 15.01 6.98
CA TYR A 292 12.23 15.56 5.63
C TYR A 292 11.17 16.62 5.51
N ASP A 293 11.50 17.68 4.79
CA ASP A 293 10.49 18.61 4.29
C ASP A 293 9.88 18.08 2.99
N ILE A 294 8.55 18.08 2.92
CA ILE A 294 7.79 17.63 1.75
C ILE A 294 7.45 18.85 0.91
N PHE A 295 7.78 18.81 -0.37
CA PHE A 295 7.55 19.91 -1.30
C PHE A 295 6.71 19.47 -2.50
N GLN A 296 5.89 20.38 -3.00
CA GLN A 296 5.20 20.25 -4.28
C GLN A 296 5.77 21.26 -5.28
N ILE A 297 5.80 20.91 -6.56
CA ILE A 297 6.18 21.81 -7.65
C ILE A 297 4.90 22.33 -8.29
N TRP A 298 4.63 23.63 -8.16
CA TRP A 298 3.50 24.31 -8.78
C TRP A 298 3.89 24.87 -10.13
N ASN A 299 3.04 24.62 -11.14
CA ASN A 299 3.20 25.16 -12.48
C ASN A 299 2.37 26.43 -12.61
N PHE A 300 3.01 27.59 -12.60
CA PHE A 300 2.33 28.86 -12.81
C PHE A 300 2.21 29.17 -14.31
N PRO A 301 1.21 29.98 -14.70
CA PRO A 301 1.13 30.54 -16.03
C PRO A 301 2.46 31.19 -16.42
N HIS A 302 2.83 31.15 -17.71
CA HIS A 302 4.09 31.63 -18.26
C HIS A 302 5.33 30.74 -18.00
N GLY A 303 5.14 29.50 -17.57
CA GLY A 303 6.23 28.50 -17.47
C GLY A 303 7.12 28.66 -16.24
N LEU A 304 6.67 29.44 -15.25
CA LEU A 304 7.33 29.56 -13.96
C LEU A 304 6.98 28.35 -13.10
N THR A 305 7.98 27.77 -12.43
CA THR A 305 7.81 26.65 -11.50
C THR A 305 8.22 27.08 -10.10
N PHE A 306 7.33 26.88 -9.12
CA PHE A 306 7.60 27.19 -7.72
C PHE A 306 7.65 25.92 -6.89
N LYS A 307 8.66 25.79 -6.04
CA LYS A 307 8.79 24.70 -5.07
C LYS A 307 8.18 25.16 -3.74
N VAL A 308 6.99 24.67 -3.42
CA VAL A 308 6.23 25.05 -2.23
C VAL A 308 6.33 23.95 -1.18
N LYS A 309 6.62 24.30 0.08
CA LYS A 309 6.65 23.35 1.19
C LYS A 309 5.22 23.04 1.62
N ILE A 310 4.83 21.77 1.57
CA ILE A 310 3.47 21.30 1.86
C ILE A 310 3.41 20.38 3.09
N GLY A 311 4.55 20.03 3.69
CA GLY A 311 4.54 19.14 4.84
C GLY A 311 5.92 18.81 5.38
N LYS A 312 5.93 17.90 6.35
CA LYS A 312 7.12 17.37 6.99
C LYS A 312 6.92 15.91 7.40
N TYR A 313 7.97 15.11 7.23
CA TYR A 313 8.13 13.79 7.82
C TYR A 313 9.06 13.86 9.03
N SER A 314 8.70 13.17 10.11
CA SER A 314 9.60 12.96 11.25
C SER A 314 9.45 11.54 11.79
N PRO A 315 10.56 10.79 11.95
CA PRO A 315 10.53 9.44 12.51
C PRO A 315 10.18 9.43 14.00
N TYR A 316 10.33 10.57 14.68
CA TYR A 316 10.02 10.75 16.11
C TYR A 316 8.52 10.92 16.40
N PHE A 317 7.69 11.04 15.36
CA PHE A 317 6.24 11.10 15.52
C PHE A 317 5.64 9.70 15.78
N PRO A 318 4.45 9.63 16.41
CA PRO A 318 3.79 8.36 16.70
C PRO A 318 3.57 7.51 15.44
N HIS A 319 3.63 6.19 15.57
CA HIS A 319 3.30 5.26 14.48
C HIS A 319 1.91 5.57 13.90
N GLY A 320 1.84 5.79 12.59
CA GLY A 320 0.62 6.21 11.88
C GLY A 320 0.44 7.74 11.72
N GLN A 321 1.30 8.55 12.36
CA GLN A 321 1.31 10.03 12.24
C GLN A 321 2.71 10.57 11.87
N GLN A 322 3.55 9.74 11.26
CA GLN A 322 4.93 10.09 10.91
C GLN A 322 5.06 11.17 9.83
N VAL A 323 3.94 11.51 9.18
CA VAL A 323 3.84 12.53 8.15
C VAL A 323 2.76 13.53 8.53
N HIS A 324 3.11 14.81 8.46
CA HIS A 324 2.17 15.92 8.54
C HIS A 324 2.17 16.67 7.21
N VAL A 325 1.02 16.74 6.55
CA VAL A 325 0.83 17.44 5.27
C VAL A 325 -0.31 18.44 5.41
N TYR A 326 -0.10 19.65 4.92
CA TYR A 326 -1.12 20.70 4.83
C TYR A 326 -1.93 20.46 3.56
N GLU A 327 -2.98 19.64 3.64
CA GLU A 327 -3.80 19.25 2.49
C GLU A 327 -4.41 20.46 1.76
N GLU A 328 -4.76 21.51 2.49
CA GLU A 328 -5.26 22.77 1.92
C GLU A 328 -4.25 23.51 1.03
N MET A 329 -2.95 23.18 1.13
CA MET A 329 -1.89 23.78 0.32
C MET A 329 -1.54 22.92 -0.91
N ILE A 330 -2.25 21.82 -1.18
CA ILE A 330 -1.94 20.96 -2.33
C ILE A 330 -2.75 21.40 -3.55
N GLU A 331 -2.06 21.76 -4.62
CA GLU A 331 -2.71 22.03 -5.92
C GLU A 331 -2.68 20.79 -6.81
N TRP A 332 -3.85 20.20 -7.10
CA TRP A 332 -3.96 19.06 -8.01
C TRP A 332 -4.05 19.50 -9.47
N VAL A 333 -3.48 18.70 -10.37
CA VAL A 333 -3.40 18.97 -11.82
C VAL A 333 -4.80 19.13 -12.48
N THR A 334 -5.84 18.57 -11.86
CA THR A 334 -7.24 18.67 -12.33
C THR A 334 -7.92 20.01 -12.05
N GLY A 335 -7.24 20.97 -11.41
CA GLY A 335 -7.84 22.27 -11.06
C GLY A 335 -8.93 22.19 -9.98
N SER A 336 -9.07 21.02 -9.34
CA SER A 336 -9.99 20.78 -8.23
C SER A 336 -9.26 20.83 -6.89
N THR A 337 -9.84 21.53 -5.90
CA THR A 337 -9.41 21.50 -4.49
C THR A 337 -9.82 20.21 -3.76
N GLN A 338 -10.41 19.24 -4.47
CA GLN A 338 -10.83 17.97 -3.89
C GLN A 338 -9.68 16.96 -3.94
N ILE A 339 -9.51 16.27 -2.81
CA ILE A 339 -8.72 15.08 -2.47
C ILE A 339 -8.15 14.36 -3.72
N PRO A 340 -6.87 13.92 -3.71
CA PRO A 340 -6.30 13.22 -4.85
C PRO A 340 -7.15 12.03 -5.29
N PRO A 341 -7.14 11.69 -6.59
CA PRO A 341 -7.80 10.47 -7.04
C PRO A 341 -7.22 9.27 -6.25
N PRO A 342 -8.08 8.40 -5.70
CA PRO A 342 -7.62 7.27 -4.91
C PRO A 342 -6.81 6.32 -5.79
N SER A 343 -5.57 6.03 -5.38
CA SER A 343 -4.70 5.06 -6.05
C SER A 343 -4.86 3.69 -5.37
N VAL A 344 -5.98 3.04 -5.68
CA VAL A 344 -6.35 1.74 -5.13
C VAL A 344 -6.51 0.68 -6.23
N CYS A 345 -6.14 -0.57 -5.93
CA CYS A 345 -6.23 -1.65 -6.92
C CYS A 345 -7.68 -2.07 -7.18
N SER A 346 -8.44 -2.23 -6.10
CA SER A 346 -9.84 -2.62 -6.09
C SER A 346 -10.64 -1.63 -5.26
N ALA A 347 -11.84 -1.29 -5.72
CA ALA A 347 -12.80 -0.55 -4.91
C ALA A 347 -13.29 -1.40 -3.74
N ASP A 348 -13.73 -0.74 -2.67
CA ASP A 348 -14.27 -1.41 -1.50
C ASP A 348 -15.51 -2.24 -1.83
N CYS A 349 -15.61 -3.44 -1.26
CA CYS A 349 -16.80 -4.27 -1.36
C CYS A 349 -17.85 -3.79 -0.36
N GLY A 350 -19.02 -3.42 -0.86
CA GLY A 350 -20.18 -3.06 -0.05
C GLY A 350 -20.81 -4.27 0.67
N PRO A 351 -21.80 -4.03 1.55
CA PRO A 351 -22.60 -5.09 2.17
C PRO A 351 -23.22 -6.02 1.13
N GLY A 352 -23.39 -7.29 1.47
CA GLY A 352 -23.83 -8.35 0.56
C GLY A 352 -22.73 -8.99 -0.28
N PHE A 353 -21.52 -8.42 -0.26
CA PHE A 353 -20.37 -8.92 -0.98
C PHE A 353 -19.21 -9.26 -0.03
N ILE A 354 -18.42 -10.24 -0.42
CA ILE A 354 -17.13 -10.57 0.20
C ILE A 354 -15.98 -10.26 -0.75
N LYS A 355 -14.81 -10.01 -0.17
CA LYS A 355 -13.56 -9.94 -0.93
C LYS A 355 -13.17 -11.35 -1.37
N PHE A 356 -13.03 -11.53 -2.66
CA PHE A 356 -12.57 -12.76 -3.28
C PHE A 356 -11.24 -12.50 -3.99
N GLN A 357 -10.19 -13.14 -3.50
CA GLN A 357 -8.88 -13.10 -4.13
C GLN A 357 -8.79 -14.19 -5.19
N GLN A 358 -8.66 -13.78 -6.46
CA GLN A 358 -8.49 -14.70 -7.57
C GLN A 358 -7.00 -15.02 -7.77
N GLU A 359 -6.70 -16.27 -8.12
CA GLU A 359 -5.34 -16.72 -8.41
C GLU A 359 -4.71 -15.86 -9.53
N GLY A 360 -3.48 -15.37 -9.27
CA GLY A 360 -2.75 -14.46 -10.16
C GLY A 360 -2.92 -12.96 -9.87
N MET A 361 -3.80 -12.54 -8.96
CA MET A 361 -3.88 -11.14 -8.50
C MET A 361 -2.86 -10.83 -7.41
N ALA A 362 -2.45 -9.55 -7.31
CA ALA A 362 -1.62 -9.08 -6.20
C ALA A 362 -2.42 -9.10 -4.87
N VAL A 363 -1.70 -9.11 -3.74
CA VAL A 363 -2.31 -9.32 -2.40
C VAL A 363 -3.38 -8.27 -2.04
N CYS A 364 -3.16 -7.01 -2.41
CA CYS A 364 -4.09 -5.90 -2.19
C CYS A 364 -5.24 -5.83 -3.21
N CYS A 365 -5.25 -6.70 -4.23
CA CYS A 365 -6.26 -6.72 -5.28
C CYS A 365 -7.24 -7.86 -5.05
N PHE A 366 -8.53 -7.53 -5.07
CA PHE A 366 -9.62 -8.48 -4.88
C PHE A 366 -10.81 -8.14 -5.79
N LYS A 367 -11.70 -9.10 -5.97
CA LYS A 367 -13.00 -8.90 -6.59
C LYS A 367 -14.10 -9.02 -5.55
N CYS A 368 -15.18 -8.29 -5.72
CA CYS A 368 -16.35 -8.44 -4.87
C CYS A 368 -17.20 -9.59 -5.41
N LYS A 369 -17.40 -10.63 -4.59
CA LYS A 369 -18.26 -11.77 -4.89
C LYS A 369 -19.49 -11.70 -3.98
N PRO A 370 -20.71 -11.89 -4.51
CA PRO A 370 -21.90 -11.91 -3.67
C PRO A 370 -21.86 -13.10 -2.70
N CYS A 371 -22.50 -12.95 -1.55
CA CYS A 371 -22.66 -14.05 -0.61
C CYS A 371 -23.44 -15.22 -1.23
N PRO A 372 -23.22 -16.46 -0.75
CA PRO A 372 -24.04 -17.59 -1.16
C PRO A 372 -25.45 -17.51 -0.54
N GLU A 373 -26.35 -18.39 -0.98
CA GLU A 373 -27.73 -18.42 -0.49
C GLU A 373 -27.80 -18.59 1.03
N ASN A 374 -28.69 -17.80 1.66
CA ASN A 374 -28.91 -17.77 3.10
C ASN A 374 -27.73 -17.33 3.98
N GLU A 375 -26.72 -16.69 3.39
CA GLU A 375 -25.63 -16.03 4.09
C GLU A 375 -25.62 -14.53 3.78
N ILE A 376 -25.12 -13.74 4.73
CA ILE A 376 -25.11 -12.28 4.66
C ILE A 376 -23.73 -11.68 4.94
N SER A 377 -23.55 -10.45 4.46
CA SER A 377 -22.44 -9.56 4.78
C SER A 377 -23.02 -8.18 5.13
N ASN A 378 -22.90 -7.76 6.38
CA ASN A 378 -23.44 -6.49 6.87
C ASN A 378 -22.42 -5.33 6.80
N GLU A 379 -21.13 -5.63 6.83
CA GLU A 379 -20.03 -4.67 6.84
C GLU A 379 -19.32 -4.59 5.47
N THR A 380 -18.56 -3.50 5.24
CA THR A 380 -17.73 -3.35 4.05
C THR A 380 -16.44 -4.17 4.16
N ASN A 381 -15.94 -4.68 3.04
CA ASN A 381 -14.64 -5.35 2.96
C ASN A 381 -14.47 -6.59 3.87
N VAL A 382 -15.52 -7.38 4.08
CA VAL A 382 -15.47 -8.65 4.82
C VAL A 382 -14.86 -9.79 4.01
N ASP A 383 -14.22 -10.74 4.70
CA ASP A 383 -13.56 -11.91 4.10
C ASP A 383 -14.47 -13.15 4.03
N HIS A 384 -15.51 -13.22 4.86
CA HIS A 384 -16.45 -14.34 4.92
C HIS A 384 -17.87 -13.84 5.16
N CYS A 385 -18.86 -14.55 4.61
CA CYS A 385 -20.26 -14.32 4.90
C CYS A 385 -20.66 -15.06 6.18
N VAL A 386 -21.73 -14.58 6.82
CA VAL A 386 -22.30 -15.17 8.03
C VAL A 386 -23.64 -15.79 7.68
N LYS A 387 -23.87 -17.03 8.10
CA LYS A 387 -25.15 -17.72 7.86
C LYS A 387 -26.25 -17.19 8.77
N CYS A 388 -27.44 -16.96 8.21
CA CYS A 388 -28.61 -16.58 9.01
C CYS A 388 -29.07 -17.73 9.93
N PRO A 389 -29.59 -17.42 11.12
CA PRO A 389 -30.25 -18.38 12.01
C PRO A 389 -31.41 -19.14 11.33
N ASP A 390 -31.77 -20.32 11.84
CA ASP A 390 -32.77 -21.19 11.21
C ASP A 390 -34.19 -20.59 11.14
N ASP A 391 -34.54 -19.68 12.06
CA ASP A 391 -35.79 -18.89 12.06
C ASP A 391 -35.80 -17.76 11.04
N GLN A 392 -34.65 -17.46 10.43
CA GLN A 392 -34.45 -16.32 9.54
C GLN A 392 -33.96 -16.75 8.15
N PHE A 393 -34.05 -15.83 7.18
CA PHE A 393 -33.53 -15.98 5.84
C PHE A 393 -32.84 -14.71 5.36
N ALA A 394 -31.79 -14.85 4.53
CA ALA A 394 -31.11 -13.68 3.96
C ALA A 394 -32.02 -12.92 2.99
N ASN A 395 -31.98 -11.58 3.01
CA ASN A 395 -32.68 -10.76 2.02
C ASN A 395 -32.04 -10.84 0.62
N ILE A 396 -32.69 -10.26 -0.39
CA ILE A 396 -32.23 -10.30 -1.80
C ILE A 396 -30.84 -9.68 -1.97
N GLU A 397 -30.53 -8.61 -1.24
CA GLU A 397 -29.22 -7.95 -1.26
C GLU A 397 -28.17 -8.65 -0.37
N GLN A 398 -28.56 -9.70 0.36
CA GLN A 398 -27.71 -10.48 1.25
C GLN A 398 -26.96 -9.64 2.30
N ASN A 399 -27.56 -8.53 2.74
CA ASN A 399 -26.99 -7.64 3.75
C ASN A 399 -27.66 -7.78 5.12
N GLN A 400 -28.83 -8.40 5.21
CA GLN A 400 -29.59 -8.59 6.46
C GLN A 400 -30.39 -9.90 6.49
N CYS A 401 -30.59 -10.43 7.69
CA CYS A 401 -31.46 -11.58 7.94
C CYS A 401 -32.90 -11.10 8.25
N LEU A 402 -33.88 -11.71 7.59
CA LEU A 402 -35.31 -11.45 7.72
C LEU A 402 -36.01 -12.66 8.36
N GLN A 403 -37.06 -12.45 9.15
CA GLN A 403 -37.81 -13.53 9.81
C GLN A 403 -38.64 -14.35 8.81
N LYS A 404 -38.62 -15.67 8.94
CA LYS A 404 -39.48 -16.55 8.13
C LYS A 404 -40.93 -16.42 8.57
N GLU A 405 -41.85 -16.28 7.62
CA GLU A 405 -43.28 -16.31 7.90
C GLU A 405 -43.77 -17.75 8.10
N MET A 406 -44.62 -17.96 9.11
CA MET A 406 -45.23 -19.27 9.38
C MET A 406 -46.41 -19.50 8.45
N ILE A 407 -46.39 -20.59 7.68
CA ILE A 407 -47.51 -21.03 6.83
C ILE A 407 -48.37 -22.00 7.64
N PHE A 408 -49.65 -21.69 7.83
CA PHE A 408 -50.64 -22.55 8.50
C PHE A 408 -51.96 -22.53 7.73
N LEU A 409 -52.80 -23.54 7.93
CA LEU A 409 -54.13 -23.61 7.33
C LEU A 409 -55.09 -22.71 8.12
N SER A 410 -55.51 -21.60 7.54
CA SER A 410 -56.39 -20.61 8.16
C SER A 410 -57.87 -20.89 7.85
N TYR A 411 -58.77 -20.36 8.69
CA TYR A 411 -60.20 -20.29 8.39
C TYR A 411 -60.54 -19.33 7.24
N GLU A 412 -59.56 -18.53 6.81
CA GLU A 412 -59.68 -17.66 5.65
C GLU A 412 -59.39 -18.40 4.34
N ASP A 413 -58.72 -19.57 4.40
CA ASP A 413 -58.37 -20.34 3.22
C ASP A 413 -59.58 -21.14 2.70
N PRO A 414 -59.77 -21.25 1.37
CA PRO A 414 -60.86 -22.03 0.78
C PRO A 414 -60.89 -23.49 1.26
N LEU A 415 -59.70 -24.08 1.45
CA LEU A 415 -59.55 -25.45 1.97
C LEU A 415 -59.95 -25.53 3.45
N GLY A 416 -59.61 -24.52 4.26
CA GLY A 416 -59.98 -24.46 5.67
C GLY A 416 -61.49 -24.33 5.86
N ILE A 417 -62.13 -23.44 5.11
CA ILE A 417 -63.59 -23.23 5.14
C ILE A 417 -64.35 -24.51 4.77
N THR A 418 -63.94 -25.16 3.67
CA THR A 418 -64.61 -26.38 3.20
C THR A 418 -64.50 -27.52 4.21
N LEU A 419 -63.32 -27.73 4.80
CA LEU A 419 -63.12 -28.73 5.84
C LEU A 419 -63.94 -28.42 7.11
N ALA A 420 -63.99 -27.16 7.54
CA ALA A 420 -64.75 -26.75 8.71
C ALA A 420 -66.27 -26.95 8.53
N LEU A 421 -66.80 -26.60 7.36
CA LEU A 421 -68.23 -26.80 7.06
C LEU A 421 -68.59 -28.29 7.03
N ILE A 422 -67.76 -29.12 6.38
CA ILE A 422 -67.99 -30.57 6.32
C ILE A 422 -68.00 -31.18 7.73
N ALA A 423 -67.02 -30.81 8.57
CA ALA A 423 -66.93 -31.23 9.96
C ALA A 423 -68.19 -30.86 10.76
N LEU A 424 -68.64 -29.60 10.67
CA LEU A 424 -69.85 -29.13 11.36
C LEU A 424 -71.10 -29.84 10.87
N CYS A 425 -71.27 -30.03 9.56
CA CYS A 425 -72.40 -30.75 8.97
C CYS A 425 -72.50 -32.21 9.49
N PHE A 426 -71.40 -32.96 9.47
CA PHE A 426 -71.39 -34.34 9.98
C PHE A 426 -71.59 -34.42 11.49
N SER A 427 -71.05 -33.46 12.26
CA SER A 427 -71.28 -33.39 13.71
C SER A 427 -72.75 -33.13 14.04
N ALA A 428 -73.42 -32.23 13.31
CA ALA A 428 -74.83 -31.91 13.48
C ALA A 428 -75.73 -33.11 13.11
N PHE A 429 -75.41 -33.79 12.01
CA PHE A 429 -76.10 -35.02 11.63
C PHE A 429 -75.97 -36.11 12.71
N THR A 430 -74.75 -36.30 13.24
CA THR A 430 -74.50 -37.29 14.30
C THR A 430 -75.24 -36.94 15.60
N ALA A 431 -75.30 -35.65 15.96
CA ALA A 431 -76.06 -35.17 17.11
C ALA A 431 -77.58 -35.41 16.96
N LEU A 432 -78.12 -35.22 15.74
CA LEU A 432 -79.52 -35.52 15.43
C LEU A 432 -79.82 -37.01 15.64
N VAL A 433 -78.96 -37.90 15.10
CA VAL A 433 -79.09 -39.35 15.26
C VAL A 433 -79.02 -39.73 16.74
N LEU A 434 -78.06 -39.19 17.49
CA LEU A 434 -77.96 -39.39 18.93
C LEU A 434 -79.25 -38.94 19.66
N GLY A 435 -79.81 -37.77 19.30
CA GLY A 435 -81.06 -37.27 19.85
C GLY A 435 -82.25 -38.20 19.60
N VAL A 436 -82.34 -38.80 18.41
CA VAL A 436 -83.36 -39.81 18.08
C VAL A 436 -83.18 -41.07 18.94
N PHE A 437 -81.95 -41.53 19.13
CA PHE A 437 -81.63 -42.67 20.00
C PHE A 437 -81.95 -42.41 21.48
N VAL A 438 -81.76 -41.19 21.97
CA VAL A 438 -82.12 -40.80 23.33
C VAL A 438 -83.65 -40.71 23.49
N LYS A 439 -84.35 -40.11 22.52
CA LYS A 439 -85.82 -39.98 22.57
C LYS A 439 -86.53 -41.34 22.51
N ASN A 440 -86.01 -42.27 21.71
CA ASN A 440 -86.58 -43.61 21.51
C ASN A 440 -85.87 -44.70 22.34
N HIS A 441 -85.24 -44.32 23.45
CA HIS A 441 -84.44 -45.20 24.31
C HIS A 441 -85.19 -46.47 24.76
N ASP A 442 -86.50 -46.39 24.97
CA ASP A 442 -87.30 -47.53 25.43
C ASP A 442 -87.81 -48.47 24.33
N THR A 443 -87.54 -48.16 23.07
CA THR A 443 -87.98 -49.00 21.95
C THR A 443 -87.22 -50.33 21.91
N PRO A 444 -87.89 -51.45 21.54
CA PRO A 444 -87.27 -52.77 21.49
C PRO A 444 -86.08 -52.85 20.52
N ILE A 445 -86.05 -51.98 19.50
CA ILE A 445 -84.96 -51.89 18.52
C ILE A 445 -83.66 -51.39 19.17
N VAL A 446 -83.74 -50.36 20.02
CA VAL A 446 -82.57 -49.78 20.70
C VAL A 446 -82.07 -50.69 21.82
N LYS A 447 -82.96 -51.39 22.51
CA LYS A 447 -82.60 -52.38 23.55
C LYS A 447 -81.97 -53.64 22.98
N ALA A 448 -82.39 -54.08 21.79
CA ALA A 448 -81.79 -55.22 21.10
C ALA A 448 -80.34 -54.94 20.64
N ASN A 449 -80.01 -53.68 20.34
CA ASN A 449 -78.70 -53.27 19.83
C ASN A 449 -77.84 -52.58 20.91
N ASN A 450 -77.45 -53.34 21.94
CA ASN A 450 -76.63 -52.92 23.10
C ASN A 450 -76.55 -51.40 23.31
N GLN A 451 -77.59 -50.88 23.94
CA GLN A 451 -77.84 -49.46 24.11
C GLN A 451 -76.63 -48.65 24.61
N LYS A 452 -75.82 -49.22 25.52
CA LYS A 452 -74.61 -48.55 26.04
C LYS A 452 -73.54 -48.39 24.97
N LEU A 453 -73.31 -49.41 24.15
CA LEU A 453 -72.30 -49.39 23.10
C LEU A 453 -72.68 -48.41 21.98
N SER A 454 -73.97 -48.38 21.61
CA SER A 454 -74.51 -47.46 20.61
C SER A 454 -74.35 -45.99 21.03
N TYR A 455 -74.54 -45.65 22.31
CA TYR A 455 -74.28 -44.30 22.81
C TYR A 455 -72.80 -43.93 22.81
N ILE A 456 -71.91 -44.83 23.24
CA ILE A 456 -70.47 -44.57 23.24
C ILE A 456 -69.98 -44.33 21.80
N LEU A 457 -70.44 -45.13 20.83
CA LEU A 457 -70.09 -44.97 19.42
C LEU A 457 -70.53 -43.61 18.87
N LEU A 458 -71.79 -43.22 19.06
CA LEU A 458 -72.32 -41.95 18.53
C LEU A 458 -71.67 -40.72 19.18
N ILE A 459 -71.39 -40.78 20.49
CA ILE A 459 -70.65 -39.72 21.20
C ILE A 459 -69.21 -39.63 20.68
N SER A 460 -68.54 -40.78 20.48
CA SER A 460 -67.18 -40.82 19.93
C SER A 460 -67.14 -40.28 18.49
N LEU A 461 -68.11 -40.62 17.64
CA LEU A 461 -68.21 -40.10 16.28
C LEU A 461 -68.45 -38.59 16.23
N LEU A 462 -69.25 -38.06 17.15
CA LEU A 462 -69.47 -36.62 17.27
C LEU A 462 -68.15 -35.88 17.55
N PHE A 463 -67.35 -36.37 18.51
CA PHE A 463 -66.03 -35.80 18.78
C PHE A 463 -65.02 -36.03 17.64
N CYS A 464 -65.12 -37.16 16.91
CA CYS A 464 -64.30 -37.42 15.72
C CYS A 464 -64.53 -36.36 14.64
N PHE A 465 -65.79 -36.03 14.35
CA PHE A 465 -66.12 -35.02 13.33
C PHE A 465 -65.75 -33.61 13.75
N LEU A 466 -65.65 -33.31 15.05
CA LEU A 466 -65.18 -32.01 15.55
C LEU A 466 -63.64 -31.92 15.62
N CYS A 467 -62.91 -33.03 15.63
CA CYS A 467 -61.46 -33.05 15.74
C CYS A 467 -60.69 -32.28 14.64
N PRO A 468 -61.10 -32.29 13.35
CA PRO A 468 -60.44 -31.51 12.31
C PRO A 468 -60.40 -30.00 12.58
N LEU A 469 -61.37 -29.47 13.34
CA LEU A 469 -61.41 -28.04 13.69
C LEU A 469 -60.24 -27.64 14.59
N LEU A 470 -59.65 -28.58 15.33
CA LEU A 470 -58.45 -28.33 16.14
C LEU A 470 -57.19 -28.12 15.28
N PHE A 471 -57.18 -28.63 14.04
CA PHE A 471 -56.05 -28.52 13.10
C PHE A 471 -56.11 -27.25 12.23
N ILE A 472 -57.21 -26.50 12.27
CA ILE A 472 -57.41 -25.27 11.50
C ILE A 472 -57.19 -24.07 12.43
N GLY A 473 -56.37 -23.11 11.99
CA GLY A 473 -56.01 -21.91 12.74
C GLY A 473 -54.58 -21.94 13.28
N HIS A 474 -54.20 -20.88 14.02
CA HIS A 474 -52.84 -20.72 14.50
C HIS A 474 -52.43 -21.84 15.48
N PRO A 475 -51.26 -22.48 15.26
CA PRO A 475 -50.75 -23.49 16.18
C PRO A 475 -50.33 -22.82 17.49
N ASN A 476 -50.99 -23.19 18.57
CA ASN A 476 -50.66 -22.81 19.93
C ASN A 476 -50.19 -24.06 20.69
N SER A 477 -49.34 -23.91 21.71
CA SER A 477 -48.82 -25.05 22.48
C SER A 477 -49.95 -25.94 23.03
N ALA A 478 -51.07 -25.33 23.46
CA ALA A 478 -52.24 -26.05 23.94
C ALA A 478 -52.99 -26.80 22.81
N THR A 479 -53.16 -26.19 21.64
CA THR A 479 -53.87 -26.84 20.53
C THR A 479 -53.05 -27.99 19.95
N CYS A 480 -51.72 -27.86 19.90
CA CYS A 480 -50.82 -28.92 19.45
C CYS A 480 -50.90 -30.18 20.34
N ILE A 481 -50.87 -30.01 21.67
CA ILE A 481 -51.02 -31.12 22.62
C ILE A 481 -52.43 -31.73 22.51
N LEU A 482 -53.46 -30.89 22.41
CA LEU A 482 -54.85 -31.34 22.33
C LEU A 482 -55.14 -32.10 21.03
N GLN A 483 -54.56 -31.68 19.89
CA GLN A 483 -54.66 -32.36 18.60
C GLN A 483 -54.20 -33.82 18.70
N GLN A 484 -53.01 -34.06 19.26
CA GLN A 484 -52.42 -35.39 19.34
C GLN A 484 -53.21 -36.33 20.26
N ILE A 485 -53.69 -35.82 21.40
CA ILE A 485 -54.47 -36.60 22.36
C ILE A 485 -55.86 -36.92 21.82
N THR A 486 -56.56 -35.91 21.29
CA THR A 486 -57.95 -36.05 20.84
C THR A 486 -58.04 -37.00 19.65
N PHE A 487 -57.13 -36.87 18.68
CA PHE A 487 -57.11 -37.76 17.52
C PHE A 487 -56.88 -39.23 17.93
N GLY A 488 -55.91 -39.51 18.80
CA GLY A 488 -55.60 -40.87 19.24
C GLY A 488 -56.71 -41.50 20.07
N VAL A 489 -57.23 -40.79 21.08
CA VAL A 489 -58.23 -41.33 22.02
C VAL A 489 -59.59 -41.51 21.34
N VAL A 490 -60.07 -40.51 20.61
CA VAL A 490 -61.43 -40.56 20.05
C VAL A 490 -61.49 -41.57 18.89
N PHE A 491 -60.44 -41.68 18.08
CA PHE A 491 -60.37 -42.68 17.01
C PHE A 491 -60.31 -44.11 17.55
N THR A 492 -59.51 -44.36 18.60
CA THR A 492 -59.40 -45.70 19.19
C THR A 492 -60.70 -46.15 19.86
N VAL A 493 -61.42 -45.25 20.55
CA VAL A 493 -62.73 -45.55 21.14
C VAL A 493 -63.78 -45.83 20.05
N ALA A 494 -63.81 -45.05 18.97
CA ALA A 494 -64.72 -45.28 17.85
C ALA A 494 -64.48 -46.64 17.17
N VAL A 495 -63.22 -46.99 16.88
CA VAL A 495 -62.89 -48.28 16.24
C VAL A 495 -63.16 -49.46 17.18
N SER A 496 -62.81 -49.33 18.46
CA SER A 496 -63.05 -50.39 19.46
C SER A 496 -64.54 -50.68 19.64
N THR A 497 -65.38 -49.64 19.66
CA THR A 497 -66.84 -49.82 19.77
C THR A 497 -67.45 -50.47 18.53
N VAL A 498 -66.96 -50.16 17.31
CA VAL A 498 -67.38 -50.87 16.09
C VAL A 498 -66.97 -52.34 16.12
N LEU A 499 -65.73 -52.64 16.55
CA LEU A 499 -65.22 -54.01 16.63
C LEU A 499 -65.99 -54.87 17.64
N VAL A 500 -66.44 -54.28 18.75
CA VAL A 500 -67.24 -54.98 19.78
C VAL A 500 -68.70 -55.16 19.35
N CYS A 501 -69.20 -54.35 18.41
CA CYS A 501 -70.56 -54.44 17.88
C CYS A 501 -70.71 -55.50 16.77
N ARG A 502 -69.59 -56.01 16.23
CA ARG A 502 -69.55 -57.03 15.19
C ARG A 502 -69.37 -58.42 15.81
#